data_AF-A0A1E7KIF6-F1
#
_entry.id   AF-A0A1E7KIF6-F1
#
_cell.length_a   1.000
_cell.length_b   1.000
_cell.length_c   1.000
_cell.angle_alpha   90.00
_cell.angle_beta   90.00
_cell.angle_gamma   90.00
#
_symmetry.space_group_name_H-M   'P 1'
#
loop_
_entity.id
_entity.type
_entity.pdbx_description
1 polymer ?
#
loop_
_entity_poly.entity_id
_entity_poly.type
_entity_poly.pdbx_seq_one_letter_code
_entity_poly.pdbx_strand_id
1 'polypeptide(L)'
;MVGLAGGLLVLGTLSVTAYAGGSDPQPSPSGSAQHKANAELEANCAVPPNHDPAIINTVHDVAVDMGANEKVMLAAFEAGWVESHMNNLNCGDRDSLGVFQQRPSQGWGTPEQCMDPVHATTKFLEQAIPNDQANPGYTAGQLAQSVQRSAYPERYDQSEGKARELIAEAEATLQSADK
;
A
#
# COMPACT_ATOMS: atom_id res chain seq x y z
N MET A 1 17.53 71.84 15.54
CA MET A 1 16.57 70.76 15.87
C MET A 1 15.58 70.66 14.73
N VAL A 2 15.64 69.49 14.08
CA VAL A 2 14.70 68.83 13.16
C VAL A 2 13.94 69.70 12.15
N GLY A 3 14.36 69.59 10.89
CA GLY A 3 13.72 70.19 9.73
C GLY A 3 12.70 69.28 9.04
N LEU A 4 11.71 69.97 8.47
CA LEU A 4 11.18 69.86 7.11
C LEU A 4 10.59 68.54 6.57
N ALA A 5 9.34 68.73 6.14
CA ALA A 5 8.78 68.40 4.82
C ALA A 5 7.89 67.15 4.69
N GLY A 6 6.61 67.45 4.43
CA GLY A 6 5.93 67.02 3.21
C GLY A 6 5.33 65.62 3.20
N GLY A 7 4.07 65.52 2.77
CA GLY A 7 3.53 64.25 2.26
C GLY A 7 2.07 63.98 2.59
N LEU A 8 1.22 64.38 1.66
CA LEU A 8 -0.13 63.91 1.37
C LEU A 8 -0.43 62.45 1.81
N LEU A 9 -1.57 62.24 2.50
CA LEU A 9 -2.17 60.90 2.63
C LEU A 9 -3.69 61.01 2.51
N VAL A 10 -4.19 60.60 1.34
CA VAL A 10 -5.60 60.30 1.09
C VAL A 10 -5.87 58.94 1.69
N LEU A 11 -6.84 58.83 2.60
CA LEU A 11 -7.37 57.54 3.04
C LEU A 11 -8.85 57.47 2.74
N GLY A 12 -9.15 56.64 1.73
CA GLY A 12 -10.48 56.31 1.26
C GLY A 12 -11.28 55.50 2.26
N THR A 13 -12.59 55.51 2.06
CA THR A 13 -13.61 54.86 2.86
C THR A 13 -13.50 53.33 2.83
N LEU A 14 -13.64 52.73 4.00
CA LEU A 14 -13.78 51.29 4.21
C LEU A 14 -15.05 50.77 3.54
N SER A 15 -14.92 49.75 2.71
CA SER A 15 -16.02 48.85 2.36
C SER A 15 -15.62 47.44 2.79
N VAL A 16 -16.36 46.90 3.77
CA VAL A 16 -16.26 45.50 4.19
C VAL A 16 -17.16 44.70 3.26
N THR A 17 -16.58 43.88 2.39
CA THR A 17 -17.29 42.83 1.66
C THR A 17 -16.91 41.47 2.23
N ALA A 18 -17.95 40.70 2.55
CA ALA A 18 -17.89 39.38 3.14
C ALA A 18 -17.28 38.32 2.19
N TYR A 19 -16.72 37.29 2.82
CA TYR A 19 -16.19 36.07 2.21
C TYR A 19 -17.14 35.45 1.17
N ALA A 20 -16.62 35.24 -0.03
CA ALA A 20 -17.06 34.17 -0.92
C ALA A 20 -15.83 33.29 -1.17
N GLY A 21 -15.88 32.05 -0.66
CA GLY A 21 -14.84 31.04 -0.89
C GLY A 21 -14.73 30.75 -2.39
N GLY A 22 -13.60 31.14 -2.97
CA GLY A 22 -13.20 30.67 -4.28
C GLY A 22 -12.87 29.20 -4.18
N SER A 23 -13.69 28.36 -4.80
CA SER A 23 -13.32 26.99 -5.15
C SER A 23 -12.24 27.06 -6.23
N ASP A 24 -10.98 27.05 -5.81
CA ASP A 24 -9.87 26.78 -6.72
C ASP A 24 -10.11 25.41 -7.38
N PRO A 25 -9.98 25.29 -8.72
CA PRO A 25 -10.00 24.00 -9.37
C PRO A 25 -8.80 23.21 -8.87
N GLN A 26 -9.06 22.13 -8.13
CA GLN A 26 -8.03 21.17 -7.76
C GLN A 26 -7.34 20.69 -9.06
N PRO A 27 -6.00 20.74 -9.17
CA PRO A 27 -5.33 20.19 -10.34
C PRO A 27 -5.66 18.71 -10.46
N SER A 28 -6.18 18.32 -11.62
CA SER A 28 -6.39 16.92 -11.99
C SER A 28 -5.10 16.13 -11.79
N PRO A 29 -5.12 14.92 -11.20
CA PRO A 29 -3.93 14.11 -11.10
C PRO A 29 -3.48 13.71 -12.52
N SER A 30 -2.29 14.21 -12.89
CA SER A 30 -1.55 13.75 -14.04
C SER A 30 -1.25 12.26 -13.87
N GLY A 31 -1.57 11.47 -14.90
CA GLY A 31 -1.57 10.00 -14.86
C GLY A 31 -0.21 9.41 -14.49
N SER A 32 -0.08 8.99 -13.24
CA SER A 32 0.73 7.84 -12.87
C SER A 32 -0.23 6.65 -12.75
N ALA A 33 0.14 5.51 -13.33
CA ALA A 33 -0.67 4.29 -13.26
C ALA A 33 -0.70 3.78 -11.82
N GLN A 34 -1.64 4.28 -11.01
CA GLN A 34 -1.83 3.83 -9.63
C GLN A 34 -2.35 2.39 -9.62
N HIS A 35 -1.80 1.57 -8.72
CA HIS A 35 -2.27 0.21 -8.46
C HIS A 35 -3.66 0.26 -7.81
N LYS A 36 -4.60 -0.53 -8.34
CA LYS A 36 -5.97 -0.62 -7.87
C LYS A 36 -6.15 -1.96 -7.15
N ALA A 37 -6.24 -1.92 -5.82
CA ALA A 37 -6.56 -3.10 -5.00
C ALA A 37 -7.97 -3.66 -5.26
N ASN A 38 -8.32 -4.80 -4.64
CA ASN A 38 -9.53 -5.66 -4.80
C ASN A 38 -10.86 -5.01 -5.25
N ALA A 39 -11.12 -3.73 -4.96
CA ALA A 39 -12.37 -3.05 -5.29
C ALA A 39 -12.56 -2.70 -6.78
N GLU A 40 -11.53 -2.80 -7.63
CA GLU A 40 -11.62 -2.35 -9.04
C GLU A 40 -10.87 -3.26 -10.03
N LEU A 41 -10.82 -4.57 -9.75
CA LEU A 41 -10.25 -5.55 -10.67
C LEU A 41 -11.03 -5.57 -11.99
N GLU A 42 -10.36 -5.99 -13.07
CA GLU A 42 -11.03 -6.19 -14.36
C GLU A 42 -12.23 -7.14 -14.20
N ALA A 43 -13.28 -6.95 -15.00
CA ALA A 43 -14.54 -7.70 -14.90
C ALA A 43 -14.38 -9.24 -14.95
N ASN A 44 -13.22 -9.73 -15.37
CA ASN A 44 -12.91 -11.15 -15.52
C ASN A 44 -12.00 -11.71 -14.41
N CYS A 45 -11.61 -10.91 -13.41
CA CYS A 45 -10.80 -11.38 -12.30
C CYS A 45 -11.62 -11.42 -11.00
N ALA A 46 -11.95 -12.63 -10.54
CA ALA A 46 -12.70 -12.84 -9.31
C ALA A 46 -11.76 -13.20 -8.16
N VAL A 47 -11.72 -12.37 -7.12
CA VAL A 47 -10.99 -12.68 -5.88
C VAL A 47 -11.85 -13.61 -5.03
N PRO A 48 -11.35 -14.79 -4.65
CA PRO A 48 -12.05 -15.65 -3.72
C PRO A 48 -12.35 -14.92 -2.39
N PRO A 49 -13.50 -15.17 -1.74
CA PRO A 49 -13.82 -14.52 -0.46
C PRO A 49 -12.96 -15.04 0.71
N ASN A 50 -12.31 -16.18 0.52
CA ASN A 50 -11.45 -16.84 1.52
C ASN A 50 -10.01 -16.87 1.03
N HIS A 51 -9.06 -17.07 1.94
CA HIS A 51 -7.65 -17.24 1.62
C HIS A 51 -7.29 -18.67 1.23
N ASP A 52 -6.14 -18.82 0.58
CA ASP A 52 -5.49 -20.10 0.35
C ASP A 52 -4.47 -20.38 1.48
N PRO A 53 -4.66 -21.43 2.31
CA PRO A 53 -3.73 -21.77 3.38
C PRO A 53 -2.28 -21.99 2.90
N ALA A 54 -2.07 -22.51 1.69
CA ALA A 54 -0.71 -22.71 1.16
C ALA A 54 0.00 -21.38 0.87
N ILE A 55 -0.76 -20.34 0.50
CA ILE A 55 -0.22 -19.02 0.21
C ILE A 55 0.15 -18.30 1.50
N ILE A 56 -0.69 -18.32 2.53
CA ILE A 56 -0.33 -17.71 3.82
C ILE A 56 0.90 -18.38 4.44
N ASN A 57 1.02 -19.71 4.33
CA ASN A 57 2.19 -20.44 4.82
C ASN A 57 3.46 -20.05 4.04
N THR A 58 3.39 -20.01 2.71
CA THR A 58 4.55 -19.62 1.89
C THR A 58 5.00 -18.18 2.18
N VAL A 59 4.06 -17.23 2.29
CA VAL A 59 4.38 -15.83 2.60
C VAL A 59 5.04 -15.73 3.98
N HIS A 60 4.49 -16.44 4.97
CA HIS A 60 5.04 -16.49 6.32
C HIS A 60 6.47 -17.04 6.34
N ASP A 61 6.69 -18.21 5.74
CA ASP A 61 7.98 -18.90 5.78
C ASP A 61 9.08 -18.07 5.11
N VAL A 62 8.79 -17.49 3.94
CA VAL A 62 9.75 -16.59 3.26
C VAL A 62 10.04 -15.34 4.09
N ALA A 63 9.04 -14.78 4.75
CA ALA A 63 9.24 -13.62 5.62
C ALA A 63 10.10 -13.96 6.85
N VAL A 64 9.90 -15.13 7.47
CA VAL A 64 10.78 -15.64 8.54
C VAL A 64 12.21 -15.86 8.03
N ASP A 65 12.37 -16.52 6.89
CA ASP A 65 13.69 -16.82 6.29
C ASP A 65 14.48 -15.55 5.95
N MET A 66 13.77 -14.48 5.54
CA MET A 66 14.37 -13.18 5.26
C MET A 66 14.59 -12.31 6.51
N GLY A 67 14.22 -12.79 7.69
CA GLY A 67 14.38 -12.05 8.96
C GLY A 67 13.44 -10.85 9.08
N ALA A 68 12.25 -10.91 8.49
CA ALA A 68 11.22 -9.90 8.67
C ALA A 68 10.84 -9.76 10.15
N ASN A 69 10.77 -8.52 10.64
CA ASN A 69 10.21 -8.25 11.96
C ASN A 69 8.67 -8.33 11.93
N GLU A 70 8.03 -8.26 13.10
CA GLU A 70 6.57 -8.34 13.22
C GLU A 70 5.83 -7.32 12.34
N LYS A 71 6.36 -6.10 12.20
CA LYS A 71 5.72 -5.05 11.40
C LYS A 71 5.85 -5.32 9.91
N VAL A 72 7.00 -5.81 9.45
CA VAL A 72 7.24 -6.20 8.05
C VAL A 72 6.37 -7.41 7.69
N MET A 73 6.28 -8.42 8.58
CA MET A 73 5.37 -9.57 8.44
C MET A 73 3.92 -9.10 8.29
N LEU A 74 3.47 -8.25 9.20
CA LEU A 74 2.11 -7.69 9.18
C LEU A 74 1.84 -6.90 7.90
N ALA A 75 2.78 -6.10 7.43
CA ALA A 75 2.66 -5.35 6.17
C ALA A 75 2.51 -6.27 4.96
N ALA A 76 3.25 -7.38 4.91
CA ALA A 76 3.10 -8.38 3.85
C ALA A 76 1.70 -9.02 3.90
N PHE A 77 1.19 -9.39 5.07
CA PHE A 77 -0.13 -10.00 5.19
C PHE A 77 -1.28 -9.02 4.90
N GLU A 78 -1.17 -7.76 5.32
CA GLU A 78 -2.12 -6.70 4.95
C GLU A 78 -2.13 -6.47 3.44
N ALA A 79 -0.95 -6.41 2.80
CA ALA A 79 -0.84 -6.30 1.36
C ALA A 79 -1.49 -7.50 0.66
N GLY A 80 -1.09 -8.72 1.00
CA GLY A 80 -1.63 -9.92 0.35
C GLY A 80 -3.15 -10.06 0.55
N TRP A 81 -3.68 -9.68 1.72
CA TRP A 81 -5.12 -9.66 1.94
C TRP A 81 -5.83 -8.62 1.06
N VAL A 82 -5.35 -7.37 1.05
CA VAL A 82 -5.96 -6.29 0.28
C VAL A 82 -5.85 -6.49 -1.24
N GLU A 83 -4.83 -7.21 -1.70
CA GLU A 83 -4.55 -7.38 -3.13
C GLU A 83 -5.15 -8.67 -3.72
N SER A 84 -5.33 -9.72 -2.92
CA SER A 84 -5.82 -11.00 -3.44
C SER A 84 -6.60 -11.85 -2.44
N HIS A 85 -6.90 -11.32 -1.26
CA HIS A 85 -7.33 -12.11 -0.09
C HIS A 85 -6.38 -13.27 0.19
N MET A 86 -5.07 -13.10 -0.02
CA MET A 86 -4.06 -14.16 0.09
C MET A 86 -4.31 -15.35 -0.87
N ASN A 87 -4.56 -15.06 -2.14
CA ASN A 87 -4.68 -16.06 -3.20
C ASN A 87 -3.69 -15.78 -4.34
N ASN A 88 -3.22 -16.82 -5.01
CA ASN A 88 -2.29 -16.65 -6.13
C ASN A 88 -3.05 -16.50 -7.47
N LEU A 89 -3.44 -15.26 -7.80
CA LEU A 89 -4.33 -14.96 -8.92
C LEU A 89 -3.56 -14.85 -10.25
N ASN A 90 -4.06 -15.51 -11.30
CA ASN A 90 -3.51 -15.40 -12.66
C ASN A 90 -4.12 -14.26 -13.48
N CYS A 91 -4.76 -13.30 -12.80
CA CYS A 91 -5.44 -12.16 -13.36
C CYS A 91 -5.32 -10.96 -12.41
N GLY A 92 -5.66 -9.77 -12.88
CA GLY A 92 -5.66 -8.56 -12.08
C GLY A 92 -5.96 -7.32 -12.93
N ASP A 93 -5.71 -6.12 -12.40
CA ASP A 93 -5.65 -4.91 -13.22
C ASP A 93 -4.48 -4.99 -14.21
N ARG A 94 -4.73 -4.86 -15.51
CA ARG A 94 -3.71 -4.92 -16.57
C ARG A 94 -2.96 -6.27 -16.58
N ASP A 95 -1.67 -6.27 -16.24
CA ASP A 95 -0.81 -7.45 -16.17
C ASP A 95 -0.43 -7.80 -14.72
N SER A 96 -1.21 -7.35 -13.74
CA SER A 96 -0.99 -7.68 -12.33
C SER A 96 -1.25 -9.17 -12.08
N LEU A 97 -0.36 -9.81 -11.30
CA LEU A 97 -0.38 -11.25 -11.05
C LEU A 97 -0.01 -11.58 -9.60
N GLY A 98 -0.47 -12.74 -9.16
CA GLY A 98 -0.12 -13.38 -7.90
C GLY A 98 -0.65 -12.69 -6.65
N VAL A 99 -0.14 -13.15 -5.50
CA VAL A 99 -0.65 -12.78 -4.16
C VAL A 99 -0.58 -11.28 -3.85
N PHE A 100 0.39 -10.57 -4.41
CA PHE A 100 0.58 -9.12 -4.22
C PHE A 100 0.13 -8.28 -5.43
N GLN A 101 -0.48 -8.91 -6.43
CA GLN A 101 -0.85 -8.25 -7.70
C GLN A 101 0.32 -7.45 -8.31
N GLN A 102 1.49 -8.06 -8.34
CA GLN A 102 2.70 -7.46 -8.88
C GLN A 102 2.67 -7.46 -10.41
N ARG A 103 3.19 -6.39 -11.02
CA ARG A 103 3.15 -6.17 -12.47
C ARG A 103 4.50 -6.45 -13.13
N PRO A 104 4.61 -7.45 -14.03
CA PRO A 104 5.81 -7.66 -14.84
C PRO A 104 6.25 -6.39 -15.59
N SER A 105 5.31 -5.63 -16.17
CA SER A 105 5.62 -4.39 -16.88
C SER A 105 6.21 -3.29 -15.99
N GLN A 106 6.16 -3.43 -14.66
CA GLN A 106 6.73 -2.48 -13.70
C GLN A 106 8.03 -2.99 -13.06
N GLY A 107 8.58 -4.11 -13.53
CA GLY A 107 9.88 -4.61 -13.09
C GLY A 107 9.84 -5.51 -11.87
N TRP A 108 8.66 -6.04 -11.51
CA TRP A 108 8.53 -7.02 -10.41
C TRP A 108 9.03 -8.42 -10.77
N GLY A 109 9.22 -8.72 -12.06
CA GLY A 109 9.73 -10.00 -12.56
C GLY A 109 9.11 -10.36 -13.91
N THR A 110 9.32 -11.59 -14.37
CA THR A 110 8.51 -12.18 -15.46
C THR A 110 7.12 -12.56 -14.95
N PRO A 111 6.13 -12.82 -15.83
CA PRO A 111 4.82 -13.33 -15.41
C PRO A 111 4.92 -14.59 -14.53
N GLU A 112 5.78 -15.53 -14.89
CA GLU A 112 6.01 -16.77 -14.13
C GLU A 112 6.57 -16.49 -12.75
N GLN A 113 7.47 -15.50 -12.63
CA GLN A 113 8.02 -15.07 -11.36
C GLN A 113 6.99 -14.36 -10.48
N CYS A 114 6.11 -13.53 -11.06
CA CYS A 114 5.04 -12.88 -10.31
C CYS A 114 3.97 -13.87 -9.83
N MET A 115 3.81 -14.99 -10.54
CA MET A 115 2.96 -16.13 -10.15
C MET A 115 3.64 -17.09 -9.16
N ASP A 116 4.93 -16.94 -8.88
CA ASP A 116 5.62 -17.71 -7.86
C ASP A 116 5.54 -16.96 -6.52
N PRO A 117 4.78 -17.47 -5.52
CA PRO A 117 4.62 -16.79 -4.23
C PRO A 117 5.94 -16.62 -3.48
N VAL A 118 6.95 -17.46 -3.71
CA VAL A 118 8.27 -17.30 -3.08
C VAL A 118 8.97 -16.06 -3.65
N HIS A 119 9.04 -15.95 -4.98
CA HIS A 119 9.62 -14.78 -5.64
C HIS A 119 8.83 -13.51 -5.31
N ALA A 120 7.50 -13.55 -5.41
CA ALA A 120 6.65 -12.38 -5.18
C ALA A 120 6.80 -11.84 -3.75
N THR A 121 6.84 -12.73 -2.76
CA THR A 121 7.10 -12.37 -1.35
C THR A 121 8.50 -11.83 -1.15
N THR A 122 9.51 -12.48 -1.73
CA THR A 122 10.90 -12.03 -1.67
C THR A 122 11.04 -10.60 -2.19
N LYS A 123 10.44 -10.30 -3.35
CA LYS A 123 10.45 -8.97 -3.95
C LYS A 123 9.75 -7.90 -3.13
N PHE A 124 8.64 -8.25 -2.48
CA PHE A 124 7.96 -7.35 -1.56
C PHE A 124 8.88 -7.01 -0.37
N LEU A 125 9.48 -8.03 0.25
CA LEU A 125 10.34 -7.88 1.43
C LEU A 125 11.66 -7.16 1.15
N GLU A 126 12.25 -7.37 -0.04
CA GLU A 126 13.42 -6.62 -0.53
C GLU A 126 13.20 -5.10 -0.50
N GLN A 127 11.95 -4.64 -0.59
CA GLN A 127 11.58 -3.23 -0.47
C GLN A 127 11.07 -2.89 0.95
N ALA A 128 10.25 -3.74 1.55
CA ALA A 128 9.64 -3.48 2.85
C ALA A 128 10.67 -3.34 3.98
N ILE A 129 11.68 -4.22 4.04
CA ILE A 129 12.69 -4.20 5.10
C ILE A 129 13.48 -2.88 5.14
N PRO A 130 14.09 -2.40 4.03
CA PRO A 130 14.77 -1.11 4.05
C PRO A 130 13.82 0.07 4.24
N ASN A 131 12.58 0.00 3.73
CA ASN A 131 11.58 1.06 3.95
C ASN A 131 11.21 1.20 5.42
N ASP A 132 11.10 0.08 6.14
CA ASP A 132 10.85 0.07 7.58
C ASP A 132 12.01 0.71 8.36
N GLN A 133 13.25 0.32 8.04
CA GLN A 133 14.44 0.89 8.67
C GLN A 133 14.56 2.40 8.44
N ALA A 134 14.21 2.86 7.24
CA ALA A 134 14.23 4.28 6.90
C ALA A 134 13.06 5.06 7.54
N ASN A 135 11.95 4.39 7.87
CA ASN A 135 10.72 4.99 8.36
C ASN A 135 10.16 4.23 9.57
N PRO A 136 10.87 4.23 10.72
CA PRO A 136 10.49 3.42 11.88
C PRO A 136 9.11 3.77 12.45
N GLY A 137 8.63 4.99 12.20
CA GLY A 137 7.31 5.48 12.62
C GLY A 137 6.14 5.05 11.74
N TYR A 138 6.37 4.35 10.62
CA TYR A 138 5.28 3.80 9.82
C TYR A 138 4.50 2.73 10.58
N THR A 139 3.19 2.72 10.39
CA THR A 139 2.35 1.53 10.64
C THR A 139 2.69 0.42 9.63
N ALA A 140 2.16 -0.79 9.85
CA ALA A 140 2.30 -1.87 8.87
C ALA A 140 1.61 -1.50 7.55
N GLY A 141 0.44 -0.86 7.58
CA GLY A 141 -0.28 -0.50 6.36
C GLY A 141 0.39 0.63 5.59
N GLN A 142 0.99 1.60 6.29
CA GLN A 142 1.85 2.61 5.66
C GLN A 142 3.09 1.99 5.03
N LEU A 143 3.67 0.97 5.66
CA LEU A 143 4.79 0.23 5.09
C LEU A 143 4.36 -0.54 3.84
N ALA A 144 3.24 -1.26 3.88
CA ALA A 144 2.65 -1.95 2.73
C ALA A 144 2.38 -0.96 1.57
N GLN A 145 1.78 0.19 1.87
CA GLN A 145 1.56 1.25 0.89
C GLN A 145 2.86 1.80 0.29
N SER A 146 3.93 1.92 1.08
CA SER A 146 5.23 2.40 0.58
C SER A 146 5.81 1.49 -0.51
N VAL A 147 5.49 0.19 -0.44
CA VAL A 147 5.90 -0.83 -1.41
C VAL A 147 4.93 -0.88 -2.59
N GLN A 148 3.63 -1.05 -2.33
CA GLN A 148 2.61 -1.27 -3.37
C GLN A 148 2.21 0.00 -4.14
N ARG A 149 2.30 1.18 -3.51
CA ARG A 149 1.96 2.49 -4.09
C ARG A 149 0.55 2.52 -4.71
N SER A 150 -0.43 2.04 -3.96
CA SER A 150 -1.84 2.00 -4.39
C SER A 150 -2.50 3.39 -4.38
N ALA A 151 -3.64 3.51 -5.06
CA ALA A 151 -4.52 4.69 -4.97
C ALA A 151 -5.27 4.82 -3.62
N TYR A 152 -5.28 3.77 -2.80
CA TYR A 152 -6.13 3.65 -1.61
C TYR A 152 -5.29 3.26 -0.37
N PRO A 153 -4.42 4.16 0.10
CA PRO A 153 -3.41 3.84 1.10
C PRO A 153 -3.97 3.32 2.43
N GLU A 154 -5.13 3.82 2.86
CA GLU A 154 -5.73 3.46 4.14
C GLU A 154 -6.25 2.01 4.20
N ARG A 155 -6.42 1.33 3.06
CA ARG A 155 -6.98 -0.03 3.02
C ARG A 155 -6.11 -1.07 3.73
N TYR A 156 -4.79 -0.87 3.74
CA TYR A 156 -3.89 -1.81 4.40
C TYR A 156 -4.05 -1.76 5.92
N ASP A 157 -4.02 -0.58 6.53
CA ASP A 157 -4.25 -0.42 7.98
C ASP A 157 -5.65 -0.94 8.38
N GLN A 158 -6.66 -0.77 7.52
CA GLN A 158 -8.00 -1.31 7.77
C GLN A 158 -8.04 -2.86 7.80
N SER A 159 -7.05 -3.52 7.19
CA SER A 159 -6.95 -4.98 7.13
C SER A 159 -6.16 -5.61 8.27
N GLU A 160 -5.57 -4.81 9.16
CA GLU A 160 -4.68 -5.26 10.24
C GLU A 160 -5.25 -6.45 11.02
N GLY A 161 -6.52 -6.34 11.48
CA GLY A 161 -7.16 -7.39 12.26
C GLY A 161 -7.21 -8.72 11.51
N LYS A 162 -7.54 -8.69 10.22
CA LYS A 162 -7.59 -9.89 9.38
C LYS A 162 -6.19 -10.44 9.09
N ALA A 163 -5.23 -9.56 8.83
CA ALA A 163 -3.83 -9.95 8.61
C ALA A 163 -3.26 -10.68 9.83
N ARG A 164 -3.53 -10.20 11.05
CA ARG A 164 -3.11 -10.86 12.31
C ARG A 164 -3.72 -12.25 12.49
N GLU A 165 -4.99 -12.45 12.14
CA GLU A 165 -5.64 -13.77 12.17
C GLU A 165 -4.91 -14.76 11.25
N LEU A 166 -4.56 -14.33 10.03
CA LEU A 166 -3.90 -15.17 9.04
C LEU A 166 -2.45 -15.51 9.43
N ILE A 167 -1.73 -14.57 10.05
CA ILE A 167 -0.40 -14.86 10.62
C ILE A 167 -0.50 -15.95 11.68
N ALA A 168 -1.43 -15.81 12.63
CA ALA A 168 -1.63 -16.81 13.68
C ALA A 168 -2.02 -18.19 13.13
N GLU A 169 -2.79 -18.23 12.04
CA GLU A 169 -3.14 -19.48 11.34
C GLU A 169 -1.91 -20.15 10.70
N ALA A 170 -1.03 -19.37 10.05
CA ALA A 170 0.20 -19.88 9.48
C ALA A 170 1.14 -20.45 10.57
N GLU A 171 1.32 -19.71 11.67
CA GLU A 171 2.14 -20.14 12.82
C GLU A 171 1.63 -21.44 13.47
N ALA A 172 0.31 -21.60 13.58
CA ALA A 172 -0.30 -22.81 14.15
C ALA A 172 -0.07 -24.04 13.26
N THR A 173 -0.03 -23.87 11.94
CA THR A 173 0.22 -24.95 10.99
C THR A 173 1.65 -25.50 11.16
N LEU A 174 2.65 -24.64 11.31
CA LEU A 174 4.04 -25.04 11.53
C LEU A 174 4.23 -25.83 12.83
N GLN A 175 3.60 -25.39 13.92
CA GLN A 175 3.67 -26.09 15.22
C GLN A 175 3.05 -27.48 15.18
N SER A 176 2.12 -27.73 14.25
CA SER A 176 1.51 -29.05 14.06
C SER A 176 2.35 -30.00 13.21
N ALA A 177 3.25 -29.48 12.37
CA ALA A 177 4.13 -30.27 11.52
C ALA A 177 5.38 -30.80 12.27
N ASP A 178 5.80 -30.10 13.33
CA ASP A 178 6.96 -30.46 14.15
C ASP A 178 6.67 -31.52 15.24
N LYS A 179 5.42 -32.01 15.34
CA LYS A 179 4.96 -32.95 16.37
C LYS A 179 4.63 -34.33 15.79
#